data_AF-A0A7W0P4K7-F1
#
_entry.id   AF-A0A7W0P4K7-F1
#
_cell.length_a   1.000
_cell.length_b   1.000
_cell.length_c   1.000
_cell.angle_alpha   90.00
_cell.angle_beta   90.00
_cell.angle_gamma   90.00
#
_symmetry.space_group_name_H-M   'P 1'
#
loop_
_entity.id
_entity.type
_entity.pdbx_description
1 polymer ?
#
loop_
_entity_poly.entity_id
_entity_poly.type
_entity_poly.pdbx_seq_one_letter_code
_entity_poly.pdbx_strand_id
1 'polypeptide(L)'
;MPICPACERETPPDFRFCANCGAELPPSPRPREVRKRVTILFCDLAGSTARGEAVDPETLRRAMGRYFEEARAILERHGGRVEKFIGDAVMAVFGLPVANEDDALRAVRAAAELRAAGAPLEMAVRIGVNTGEVVAGQGETLVTGDAVNVAARLEQAAAATEVLIGDETRRLVRDAAEVEAIEPLELKGKSQPVPAYRLVRVVEGAEAFTRRLDSPIVGRERELQRLRDDFRAAVSERTCQLFTLLGSAGVGKSRLVAELLTEVGTQARVLRGRCLPYGEGITYWPLVEVLKQLDADPDDVIGSAPTETQLAFRRLLERKAAEQPLVVVLDDLQWAEPVFLDLLEHVADLSRGAPIFLLCVARPELLDERSAWGGGKLNATTILLEPLREDDVAELVERLVRDAPLDEEARRRIVAAA
;
A
#
# COMPACT_ATOMS: atom_id res chain seq x y z
N MET A 1 -26.92 19.67 6.76
CA MET A 1 -28.31 19.45 6.30
C MET A 1 -28.60 20.42 5.16
N PRO A 2 -29.30 20.02 4.10
CA PRO A 2 -29.64 20.93 3.00
C PRO A 2 -30.56 22.06 3.48
N ILE A 3 -30.35 23.26 2.94
CA ILE A 3 -31.14 24.45 3.24
C ILE A 3 -32.08 24.73 2.08
N CYS A 4 -33.36 25.00 2.37
CA CYS A 4 -34.33 25.33 1.34
C CYS A 4 -33.97 26.68 0.67
N PRO A 5 -33.85 26.74 -0.67
CA PRO A 5 -33.48 27.99 -1.35
C PRO A 5 -34.57 29.07 -1.31
N ALA A 6 -35.81 28.72 -0.94
CA ALA A 6 -36.94 29.64 -0.90
C ALA A 6 -37.22 30.23 0.49
N CYS A 7 -36.96 29.48 1.57
CA CYS A 7 -37.28 29.92 2.93
C CYS A 7 -36.14 29.72 3.94
N GLU A 8 -34.95 29.32 3.46
CA GLU A 8 -33.70 29.24 4.22
C GLU A 8 -33.73 28.35 5.47
N ARG A 9 -34.74 27.46 5.58
CA ARG A 9 -34.82 26.48 6.67
C ARG A 9 -34.09 25.20 6.31
N GLU A 10 -33.48 24.61 7.33
CA GLU A 10 -32.93 23.27 7.27
C GLU A 10 -34.02 22.26 6.93
N THR A 11 -33.69 21.35 6.02
CA THR A 11 -34.60 20.29 5.58
C THR A 11 -33.90 18.94 5.74
N PRO A 12 -34.60 17.87 6.17
CA PRO A 12 -34.05 16.52 6.15
C PRO A 12 -33.63 16.06 4.74
N PRO A 13 -32.58 15.23 4.60
CA PRO A 13 -31.91 14.94 3.32
C PRO A 13 -32.69 14.16 2.25
N ASP A 14 -33.95 13.76 2.47
CA ASP A 14 -34.74 12.93 1.53
C ASP A 14 -36.08 13.57 1.07
N PHE A 15 -36.30 14.84 1.39
CA PHE A 15 -37.56 15.52 1.08
C PHE A 15 -37.54 16.12 -0.33
N ARG A 16 -38.58 15.82 -1.13
CA ARG A 16 -38.77 16.43 -2.46
C ARG A 16 -39.33 17.85 -2.40
N PHE A 17 -40.04 18.18 -1.32
CA PHE A 17 -40.62 19.49 -1.07
C PHE A 17 -40.28 19.96 0.33
N CYS A 18 -40.07 21.26 0.50
CA CYS A 18 -39.82 21.84 1.82
C CYS A 18 -41.06 21.66 2.71
N ALA A 19 -40.89 21.02 3.86
CA ALA A 19 -41.96 20.79 4.83
C ALA A 19 -42.54 22.09 5.42
N ASN A 20 -41.85 23.23 5.25
CA ASN A 20 -42.28 24.52 5.77
C ASN A 20 -43.00 25.39 4.72
N CYS A 21 -42.45 25.53 3.51
CA CYS A 21 -42.98 26.44 2.48
C CYS A 21 -43.54 25.74 1.23
N GLY A 22 -43.43 24.42 1.12
CA GLY A 22 -43.92 23.64 -0.02
C GLY A 22 -43.11 23.80 -1.31
N ALA A 23 -42.01 24.56 -1.32
CA ALA A 23 -41.15 24.70 -2.49
C ALA A 23 -40.51 23.36 -2.87
N GLU A 24 -40.44 23.06 -4.18
CA GLU A 24 -39.71 21.89 -4.68
C GLU A 24 -38.21 22.09 -4.40
N LEU A 25 -37.62 21.10 -3.71
CA LEU A 25 -36.21 21.14 -3.36
C LEU A 25 -35.38 20.60 -4.52
N PRO A 26 -34.16 21.15 -4.74
CA PRO A 26 -33.28 20.60 -5.75
C PRO A 26 -33.07 19.10 -5.46
N PRO A 27 -33.12 18.24 -6.50
CA PRO A 27 -32.96 16.80 -6.29
C PRO A 27 -31.65 16.57 -5.54
N SER A 28 -31.71 15.85 -4.42
CA SER A 28 -30.50 15.43 -3.74
C SER A 28 -29.64 14.68 -4.78
N PRO A 29 -28.32 14.98 -4.87
CA PRO A 29 -27.47 14.26 -5.80
C PRO A 29 -27.60 12.78 -5.48
N ARG A 30 -28.15 12.01 -6.44
CA ARG A 30 -28.30 10.56 -6.27
C ARG A 30 -26.94 10.01 -5.85
N PRO A 31 -26.86 9.15 -4.82
CA PRO A 31 -25.61 8.52 -4.43
C PRO A 31 -24.97 7.93 -5.69
N ARG A 32 -23.79 8.40 -6.06
CA ARG A 32 -23.05 7.82 -7.18
C ARG A 32 -22.50 6.49 -6.69
N GLU A 33 -23.23 5.43 -6.97
CA GLU A 33 -22.72 4.07 -6.89
C GLU A 33 -21.52 3.95 -7.83
N VAL A 34 -20.34 3.71 -7.27
CA VAL A 34 -19.11 3.58 -8.04
C VAL A 34 -18.66 2.13 -7.97
N ARG A 35 -18.37 1.54 -9.13
CA ARG A 35 -17.70 0.24 -9.19
C ARG A 35 -16.26 0.42 -8.77
N LYS A 36 -15.86 -0.28 -7.72
CA LYS A 36 -14.49 -0.31 -7.24
C LYS A 36 -14.01 -1.75 -7.23
N ARG A 37 -12.72 -1.93 -7.46
CA ARG A 37 -12.06 -3.21 -7.27
C ARG A 37 -11.52 -3.26 -5.86
N VAL A 38 -11.90 -4.29 -5.12
CA VAL A 38 -11.57 -4.45 -3.70
C VAL A 38 -11.13 -5.88 -3.42
N THR A 39 -10.45 -6.09 -2.29
CA THR A 39 -10.17 -7.44 -1.77
C THR A 39 -11.00 -7.67 -0.52
N ILE A 40 -11.70 -8.79 -0.47
CA ILE A 40 -12.65 -9.13 0.58
C ILE A 40 -12.10 -10.33 1.32
N LEU A 41 -12.10 -10.25 2.65
CA LEU A 41 -11.69 -11.31 3.55
C LEU A 41 -12.89 -11.70 4.43
N PHE A 42 -13.20 -12.99 4.43
CA PHE A 42 -14.09 -13.63 5.40
C PHE A 42 -13.28 -14.53 6.32
N CYS A 43 -13.55 -14.45 7.61
CA CYS A 43 -12.93 -15.27 8.64
C CYS A 43 -14.01 -15.80 9.57
N ASP A 44 -14.11 -17.11 9.72
CA ASP A 44 -15.11 -17.78 10.55
C ASP A 44 -14.46 -18.73 11.56
N LEU A 45 -15.16 -18.98 12.67
CA LEU A 45 -14.76 -19.93 13.70
C LEU A 45 -15.52 -21.25 13.54
N ALA A 46 -14.90 -22.22 12.87
CA ALA A 46 -15.43 -23.56 12.75
C ALA A 46 -15.40 -24.30 14.11
N GLY A 47 -16.50 -25.01 14.41
CA GLY A 47 -16.65 -25.79 15.65
C GLY A 47 -17.33 -25.06 16.81
N SER A 48 -17.74 -23.80 16.60
CA SER A 48 -18.50 -22.99 17.56
C SER A 48 -19.79 -23.67 18.05
N THR A 49 -20.50 -24.35 17.14
CA THR A 49 -21.78 -25.01 17.41
C THR A 49 -21.62 -26.26 18.29
N ALA A 50 -20.59 -27.08 18.04
CA ALA A 50 -20.30 -28.27 18.84
C ALA A 50 -19.77 -27.91 20.25
N ARG A 51 -19.05 -26.78 20.37
CA ARG A 51 -18.57 -26.25 21.66
C ARG A 51 -19.67 -25.56 22.48
N GLY A 52 -20.66 -24.95 21.82
CA GLY A 52 -21.79 -24.29 22.48
C GLY A 52 -22.65 -25.19 23.35
N GLU A 53 -22.61 -26.51 23.12
CA GLU A 53 -23.29 -27.51 23.97
C GLU A 53 -22.44 -27.98 25.16
N ALA A 54 -21.10 -27.89 25.06
CA ALA A 54 -20.15 -28.41 26.05
C ALA A 54 -19.55 -27.35 26.98
N VAL A 55 -19.56 -26.08 26.56
CA VAL A 55 -18.97 -24.95 27.28
C VAL A 55 -20.07 -24.01 27.75
N ASP A 56 -19.92 -23.49 28.96
CA ASP A 56 -20.81 -22.45 29.49
C ASP A 56 -20.96 -21.26 28.50
N PRO A 57 -22.19 -20.83 28.17
CA PRO A 57 -22.44 -19.80 27.16
C PRO A 57 -21.75 -18.46 27.45
N GLU A 58 -21.57 -18.06 28.71
CA GLU A 58 -20.86 -16.82 29.04
C GLU A 58 -19.36 -16.95 28.76
N THR A 59 -18.79 -18.12 29.07
CA THR A 59 -17.38 -18.43 28.79
C THR A 59 -17.10 -18.42 27.29
N LEU A 60 -17.98 -19.04 26.50
CA LEU A 60 -17.88 -19.02 25.04
C LEU A 60 -18.00 -17.58 24.49
N ARG A 61 -18.98 -16.81 24.95
CA ARG A 61 -19.19 -15.42 24.51
C ARG A 61 -17.99 -14.52 24.84
N ARG A 62 -17.39 -14.66 26.03
CA ARG A 62 -16.18 -13.90 26.41
C ARG A 62 -14.97 -14.31 25.57
N ALA A 63 -14.80 -15.60 25.28
CA ALA A 63 -13.70 -16.08 24.45
C ALA A 63 -13.82 -15.58 23.00
N MET A 64 -15.01 -15.67 22.41
CA MET A 64 -15.29 -15.15 21.07
C MET A 64 -15.09 -13.63 21.02
N GLY A 65 -15.57 -12.88 22.03
CA GLY A 65 -15.37 -11.43 22.09
C GLY A 65 -13.90 -11.03 22.05
N ARG A 66 -13.03 -11.70 22.82
CA ARG A 66 -11.59 -11.44 22.78
C ARG A 66 -10.96 -11.74 21.42
N TYR A 67 -11.32 -12.86 20.82
CA TYR A 67 -10.84 -13.22 19.48
C TYR A 67 -11.27 -12.18 18.43
N PHE A 68 -12.51 -11.69 18.49
CA PHE A 68 -12.98 -10.70 17.53
C PHE A 68 -12.29 -9.35 17.66
N GLU A 69 -11.99 -8.90 18.88
CA GLU A 69 -11.20 -7.69 19.09
C GLU A 69 -9.77 -7.83 18.55
N GLU A 70 -9.14 -8.99 18.78
CA GLU A 70 -7.81 -9.28 18.23
C GLU A 70 -7.84 -9.37 16.70
N ALA A 71 -8.81 -10.09 16.13
CA ALA A 71 -8.98 -10.21 14.69
C ALA A 71 -9.24 -8.86 14.03
N ARG A 72 -10.07 -8.01 14.66
CA ARG A 72 -10.30 -6.64 14.24
C ARG A 72 -9.00 -5.83 14.22
N ALA A 73 -8.23 -5.88 15.30
CA ALA A 73 -6.97 -5.15 15.40
C ALA A 73 -5.97 -5.59 14.31
N ILE A 74 -5.90 -6.90 14.00
CA ILE A 74 -5.07 -7.41 12.91
C ILE A 74 -5.56 -6.85 11.56
N LEU A 75 -6.85 -6.96 11.26
CA LEU A 75 -7.43 -6.50 9.99
C LEU A 75 -7.23 -5.00 9.78
N GLU A 76 -7.49 -4.18 10.81
CA GLU A 76 -7.32 -2.73 10.76
C GLU A 76 -5.85 -2.31 10.66
N ARG A 77 -4.92 -3.02 11.33
CA ARG A 77 -3.46 -2.78 11.22
C ARG A 77 -2.93 -3.00 9.80
N HIS A 78 -3.49 -3.95 9.07
CA HIS A 78 -3.18 -4.16 7.65
C HIS A 78 -3.97 -3.21 6.73
N GLY A 79 -4.72 -2.25 7.27
CA GLY A 79 -5.50 -1.27 6.52
C GLY A 79 -6.77 -1.84 5.87
N GLY A 80 -7.32 -2.92 6.43
CA GLY A 80 -8.63 -3.44 6.09
C GLY A 80 -9.72 -2.78 6.94
N ARG A 81 -10.88 -2.51 6.35
CA ARG A 81 -12.06 -2.01 7.05
C ARG A 81 -12.97 -3.17 7.41
N VAL A 82 -13.25 -3.37 8.70
CA VAL A 82 -14.24 -4.35 9.16
C VAL A 82 -15.64 -3.80 8.90
N GLU A 83 -16.43 -4.50 8.06
CA GLU A 83 -17.78 -4.06 7.68
C GLU A 83 -18.83 -4.51 8.70
N LYS A 84 -18.92 -5.83 8.95
CA LYS A 84 -19.93 -6.43 9.82
C LYS A 84 -19.44 -7.72 10.47
N PHE A 85 -19.95 -7.98 11.67
CA PHE A 85 -19.90 -9.29 12.32
C PHE A 85 -21.21 -10.03 12.02
N ILE A 86 -21.13 -11.23 11.46
CA ILE A 86 -22.28 -12.08 11.16
C ILE A 86 -22.17 -13.34 12.01
N GLY A 87 -22.72 -13.30 13.22
CA GLY A 87 -22.61 -14.42 14.15
C GLY A 87 -21.16 -14.63 14.58
N ASP A 88 -20.56 -15.73 14.13
CA ASP A 88 -19.18 -16.14 14.34
C ASP A 88 -18.19 -15.70 13.23
N ALA A 89 -18.70 -15.09 12.15
CA ALA A 89 -17.88 -14.65 11.03
C ALA A 89 -17.56 -13.14 11.06
N VAL A 90 -16.31 -12.81 10.74
CA VAL A 90 -15.81 -11.46 10.49
C VAL A 90 -15.66 -11.24 8.99
N MET A 91 -16.14 -10.10 8.52
CA MET A 91 -15.94 -9.64 7.14
C MET A 91 -15.18 -8.33 7.12
N ALA A 92 -14.09 -8.30 6.36
CA ALA A 92 -13.30 -7.10 6.11
C ALA A 92 -13.09 -6.84 4.61
N VAL A 93 -12.93 -5.57 4.28
CA VAL A 93 -12.71 -5.09 2.91
C VAL A 93 -11.47 -4.23 2.87
N PHE A 94 -10.59 -4.53 1.91
CA PHE A 94 -9.41 -3.76 1.57
C PHE A 94 -9.69 -3.03 0.25
N GLY A 95 -9.39 -1.74 0.22
CA GLY A 95 -9.62 -0.87 -0.95
C GLY A 95 -10.83 0.07 -0.85
N LEU A 96 -11.41 0.21 0.36
CA LEU A 96 -12.43 1.22 0.68
C LEU A 96 -11.99 1.99 1.94
N PRO A 97 -12.11 3.34 2.01
CA PRO A 97 -12.48 4.32 0.95
C PRO A 97 -11.67 4.24 -0.34
N VAL A 98 -10.36 4.04 -0.17
CA VAL A 98 -9.36 4.25 -1.20
C VAL A 98 -8.80 2.89 -1.60
N ALA A 99 -8.82 2.60 -2.90
CA ALA A 99 -8.18 1.42 -3.45
C ALA A 99 -6.67 1.65 -3.59
N ASN A 100 -5.88 0.66 -3.20
CA ASN A 100 -4.43 0.66 -3.29
C ASN A 100 -3.97 -0.56 -4.09
N GLU A 101 -2.84 -0.44 -4.77
CA GLU A 101 -2.28 -1.54 -5.57
C GLU A 101 -1.99 -2.79 -4.72
N ASP A 102 -1.63 -2.60 -3.45
CA ASP A 102 -1.23 -3.68 -2.53
C ASP A 102 -2.38 -4.26 -1.68
N ASP A 103 -3.64 -3.85 -1.90
CA ASP A 103 -4.81 -4.28 -1.11
C ASP A 103 -4.91 -5.81 -1.01
N ALA A 104 -4.63 -6.52 -2.10
CA ALA A 104 -4.66 -7.98 -2.12
C ALA A 104 -3.57 -8.61 -1.24
N LEU A 105 -2.34 -8.06 -1.26
CA LEU A 105 -1.26 -8.56 -0.42
C LEU A 105 -1.52 -8.27 1.05
N ARG A 106 -2.02 -7.07 1.38
CA ARG A 106 -2.37 -6.71 2.76
C ARG A 106 -3.47 -7.62 3.31
N ALA A 107 -4.49 -7.95 2.50
CA ALA A 107 -5.50 -8.92 2.88
C ALA A 107 -4.93 -10.33 3.12
N VAL A 108 -4.03 -10.80 2.26
CA VAL A 108 -3.40 -12.13 2.40
C VAL A 108 -2.45 -12.19 3.61
N ARG A 109 -1.73 -11.10 3.92
CA ARG A 109 -0.92 -10.97 5.14
C ARG A 109 -1.78 -11.02 6.39
N ALA A 110 -2.87 -10.25 6.41
CA ALA A 110 -3.82 -10.28 7.51
C ALA A 110 -4.42 -11.69 7.70
N ALA A 111 -4.78 -12.38 6.61
CA ALA A 111 -5.25 -13.77 6.67
C ALA A 111 -4.21 -14.72 7.27
N ALA A 112 -2.94 -14.59 6.90
CA ALA A 112 -1.86 -15.40 7.45
C ALA A 112 -1.65 -15.15 8.96
N GLU A 113 -1.73 -13.89 9.40
CA GLU A 113 -1.61 -13.49 10.80
C GLU A 113 -2.82 -13.97 11.63
N LEU A 114 -4.04 -13.84 11.11
CA LEU A 114 -5.26 -14.39 11.73
C LEU A 114 -5.16 -15.91 11.93
N ARG A 115 -4.69 -16.64 10.92
CA ARG A 115 -4.44 -18.08 11.03
C ARG A 115 -3.41 -18.39 12.12
N ALA A 116 -2.35 -17.59 12.22
CA ALA A 116 -1.27 -17.80 13.19
C ALA A 116 -1.66 -17.44 14.62
N ALA A 117 -2.48 -16.42 14.83
CA ALA A 117 -3.07 -16.06 16.12
C ALA A 117 -3.92 -17.21 16.70
N GLY A 118 -4.55 -17.98 15.79
CA GLY A 118 -5.34 -19.15 16.15
C GLY A 118 -6.69 -18.79 16.75
N ALA A 119 -7.51 -19.81 17.01
CA ALA A 119 -8.84 -19.63 17.59
C ALA A 119 -8.86 -20.06 19.07
N PRO A 120 -9.73 -19.45 19.89
CA PRO A 120 -9.85 -19.83 21.29
C PRO A 120 -10.53 -21.20 21.43
N LEU A 121 -10.34 -21.84 22.59
CA LEU A 121 -11.05 -23.07 22.98
C LEU A 121 -10.91 -24.21 21.95
N GLU A 122 -9.73 -24.38 21.34
CA GLU A 122 -9.44 -25.42 20.33
C GLU A 122 -10.41 -25.41 19.13
N MET A 123 -11.04 -24.27 18.85
CA MET A 123 -11.79 -24.06 17.61
C MET A 123 -10.80 -23.94 16.44
N ALA A 124 -11.34 -23.97 15.22
CA ALA A 124 -10.53 -23.77 14.02
C ALA A 124 -10.94 -22.49 13.31
N VAL A 125 -9.96 -21.75 12.80
CA VAL A 125 -10.23 -20.60 11.93
C VAL A 125 -10.37 -21.08 10.49
N ARG A 126 -11.36 -20.58 9.76
CA ARG A 126 -11.47 -20.74 8.30
C ARG A 126 -11.43 -19.37 7.66
N ILE A 127 -10.64 -19.21 6.60
CA ILE A 127 -10.48 -17.91 5.96
C ILE A 127 -10.63 -18.03 4.44
N GLY A 128 -11.42 -17.13 3.86
CA GLY A 128 -11.59 -16.97 2.42
C GLY A 128 -11.23 -15.56 1.98
N VAL A 129 -10.36 -15.44 0.98
CA VAL A 129 -9.95 -14.14 0.41
C VAL A 129 -10.24 -14.10 -1.08
N ASN A 130 -10.94 -13.07 -1.54
CA ASN A 130 -11.19 -12.88 -2.97
C ASN A 130 -11.14 -11.41 -3.37
N THR A 131 -10.55 -11.15 -4.54
CA THR A 131 -10.47 -9.84 -5.15
C THR A 131 -11.44 -9.76 -6.33
N GLY A 132 -12.19 -8.67 -6.43
CA GLY A 132 -13.08 -8.44 -7.56
C GLY A 132 -13.79 -7.10 -7.52
N GLU A 133 -14.63 -6.87 -8.52
CA GLU A 133 -15.44 -5.65 -8.60
C GLU A 133 -16.65 -5.71 -7.68
N VAL A 134 -16.91 -4.60 -6.99
CA VAL A 134 -18.05 -4.41 -6.10
C VAL A 134 -18.67 -3.04 -6.33
N VAL A 135 -19.92 -2.89 -5.91
CA VAL A 135 -20.60 -1.60 -5.89
C VAL A 135 -20.53 -1.02 -4.47
N ALA A 136 -19.96 0.17 -4.33
CA ALA A 136 -19.89 0.92 -3.08
C ALA A 136 -20.90 2.08 -3.08
N GLY A 137 -21.66 2.23 -1.99
CA GLY A 137 -22.69 3.26 -1.81
C GLY A 137 -22.18 4.51 -1.07
N GLN A 138 -23.08 5.46 -0.76
CA GLN A 138 -22.74 6.63 0.06
C GLN A 138 -22.25 6.20 1.45
N GLY A 139 -21.14 6.79 1.92
CA GLY A 139 -20.45 6.35 3.15
C GLY A 139 -19.50 5.15 2.95
N GLU A 140 -19.34 4.71 1.69
CA GLU A 140 -18.37 3.69 1.26
C GLU A 140 -18.60 2.31 1.88
N THR A 141 -19.79 2.10 2.42
CA THR A 141 -20.28 0.80 2.85
C THR A 141 -20.42 -0.10 1.63
N LEU A 142 -19.94 -1.32 1.76
CA LEU A 142 -20.07 -2.33 0.70
C LEU A 142 -21.54 -2.71 0.52
N VAL A 143 -22.07 -2.56 -0.70
CA VAL A 143 -23.50 -2.82 -0.97
C VAL A 143 -23.71 -4.23 -1.48
N THR A 144 -23.09 -4.59 -2.60
CA THR A 144 -23.21 -5.93 -3.20
C THR A 144 -22.14 -6.19 -4.25
N GLY A 145 -21.85 -7.46 -4.49
CA GLY A 145 -20.93 -7.88 -5.54
C GLY A 145 -20.73 -9.40 -5.56
N ASP A 146 -20.56 -9.96 -6.75
CA ASP A 146 -20.24 -11.38 -6.92
C ASP A 146 -18.96 -11.77 -6.17
N ALA A 147 -18.00 -10.84 -6.09
CA ALA A 147 -16.75 -11.01 -5.36
C ALA A 147 -16.96 -11.30 -3.87
N VAL A 148 -18.00 -10.72 -3.24
CA VAL A 148 -18.37 -10.95 -1.83
C VAL A 148 -18.85 -12.38 -1.64
N ASN A 149 -19.73 -12.83 -2.54
CA ASN A 149 -20.25 -14.19 -2.48
C ASN A 149 -19.14 -15.23 -2.69
N VAL A 150 -18.22 -14.98 -3.62
CA VAL A 150 -17.07 -15.87 -3.84
C VAL A 150 -16.17 -15.92 -2.59
N ALA A 151 -15.85 -14.78 -1.97
CA ALA A 151 -15.04 -14.74 -0.75
C ALA A 151 -15.65 -15.56 0.39
N ALA A 152 -16.95 -15.37 0.65
CA ALA A 152 -17.67 -16.12 1.68
C ALA A 152 -17.71 -17.63 1.39
N ARG A 153 -17.80 -18.00 0.11
CA ARG A 153 -17.83 -19.41 -0.31
C ARG A 153 -16.46 -20.09 -0.22
N LEU A 154 -15.38 -19.36 -0.49
CA LEU A 154 -14.02 -19.82 -0.27
C LEU A 154 -13.79 -20.11 1.21
N GLU A 155 -14.24 -19.22 2.11
CA GLU A 155 -14.18 -19.45 3.56
C GLU A 155 -14.93 -20.74 3.94
N GLN A 156 -16.18 -20.89 3.50
CA GLN A 156 -17.00 -22.06 3.84
C GLN A 156 -16.42 -23.39 3.35
N ALA A 157 -15.70 -23.35 2.22
CA ALA A 157 -15.03 -24.52 1.64
C ALA A 157 -13.68 -24.83 2.29
N ALA A 158 -13.11 -23.89 3.06
CA ALA A 158 -11.84 -24.07 3.72
C ALA A 158 -11.95 -25.12 4.84
N ALA A 159 -10.95 -25.99 4.95
CA ALA A 159 -10.76 -26.89 6.06
C ALA A 159 -10.34 -26.13 7.34
N ALA A 160 -10.31 -26.84 8.46
CA ALA A 160 -9.85 -26.28 9.73
C ALA A 160 -8.45 -25.66 9.61
N THR A 161 -8.31 -24.39 10.02
CA THR A 161 -7.05 -23.61 9.95
C THR A 161 -6.54 -23.33 8.53
N GLU A 162 -7.39 -23.51 7.52
CA GLU A 162 -7.04 -23.27 6.11
C GLU A 162 -7.41 -21.85 5.66
N VAL A 163 -6.59 -21.30 4.76
CA VAL A 163 -6.86 -20.05 4.06
C VAL A 163 -6.96 -20.36 2.58
N LEU A 164 -8.13 -20.12 2.00
CA LEU A 164 -8.38 -20.24 0.57
C LEU A 164 -8.43 -18.87 -0.10
N ILE A 165 -7.76 -18.74 -1.25
CA ILE A 165 -7.74 -17.52 -2.04
C ILE A 165 -8.30 -17.77 -3.45
N GLY A 166 -8.99 -16.77 -3.99
CA GLY A 166 -9.49 -16.79 -5.37
C GLY A 166 -8.39 -16.56 -6.42
N ASP A 167 -8.68 -16.88 -7.68
CA ASP A 167 -7.71 -16.77 -8.78
C ASP A 167 -7.18 -15.35 -8.99
N GLU A 168 -8.05 -14.34 -8.91
CA GLU A 168 -7.61 -12.96 -9.09
C GLU A 168 -6.68 -12.51 -7.95
N THR A 169 -7.00 -12.89 -6.70
CA THR A 169 -6.13 -12.64 -5.55
C THR A 169 -4.79 -13.32 -5.75
N ARG A 170 -4.77 -14.61 -6.15
CA ARG A 170 -3.55 -15.36 -6.45
C ARG A 170 -2.67 -14.68 -7.50
N ARG A 171 -3.25 -14.13 -8.57
CA ARG A 171 -2.49 -13.39 -9.59
C ARG A 171 -1.83 -12.14 -9.03
N LEU A 172 -2.54 -11.41 -8.17
CA LEU A 172 -2.07 -10.17 -7.55
C LEU A 172 -1.01 -10.39 -6.47
N VAL A 173 -0.93 -11.58 -5.86
CA VAL A 173 0.04 -11.87 -4.79
C VAL A 173 1.09 -12.90 -5.18
N ARG A 174 1.14 -13.32 -6.44
CA ARG A 174 1.96 -14.46 -6.91
C ARG A 174 3.46 -14.33 -6.57
N ASP A 175 3.94 -13.10 -6.46
CA ASP A 175 5.36 -12.80 -6.20
C ASP A 175 5.66 -12.67 -4.69
N ALA A 176 4.63 -12.69 -3.84
CA ALA A 176 4.72 -12.46 -2.40
C ALA A 176 4.06 -13.56 -1.55
N ALA A 177 3.38 -14.54 -2.16
CA ALA A 177 2.74 -15.64 -1.47
C ALA A 177 2.94 -16.97 -2.21
N GLU A 178 3.26 -18.02 -1.46
CA GLU A 178 3.28 -19.38 -1.96
C GLU A 178 1.92 -20.03 -1.73
N VAL A 179 1.38 -20.59 -2.80
CA VAL A 179 0.02 -21.13 -2.82
C VAL A 179 -0.02 -22.44 -3.58
N GLU A 180 -0.88 -23.35 -3.14
CA GLU A 180 -1.16 -24.63 -3.79
C GLU A 180 -2.52 -24.58 -4.47
N ALA A 181 -2.60 -25.02 -5.72
CA ALA A 181 -3.89 -25.20 -6.38
C ALA A 181 -4.65 -26.36 -5.73
N ILE A 182 -5.93 -26.17 -5.45
CA ILE A 182 -6.84 -27.23 -5.02
C ILE A 182 -7.83 -27.56 -6.13
N GLU A 183 -8.61 -28.63 -5.96
CA GLU A 183 -9.69 -28.93 -6.90
C GLU A 183 -10.66 -27.74 -7.00
N PRO A 184 -11.02 -27.30 -8.23
CA PRO A 184 -11.96 -26.21 -8.42
C PRO A 184 -13.27 -26.45 -7.66
N LEU A 185 -13.74 -25.41 -6.97
CA LEU A 185 -14.87 -25.52 -6.06
C LEU A 185 -16.19 -25.33 -6.81
N GLU A 186 -17.11 -26.27 -6.61
CA GLU A 186 -18.51 -26.15 -7.05
C GLU A 186 -19.27 -25.24 -6.08
N LEU A 187 -19.41 -23.97 -6.43
CA LEU A 187 -20.04 -22.98 -5.57
C LEU A 187 -21.50 -22.77 -5.95
N LYS A 188 -22.39 -22.80 -4.95
CA LYS A 188 -23.83 -22.55 -5.15
C LYS A 188 -24.06 -21.19 -5.84
N GLY A 189 -24.70 -21.23 -7.01
CA GLY A 189 -25.00 -20.03 -7.81
C GLY A 189 -23.96 -19.72 -8.89
N LYS A 190 -22.91 -20.55 -9.05
CA LYS A 190 -21.97 -20.49 -10.17
C LYS A 190 -22.28 -21.57 -11.19
N SER A 191 -22.13 -21.22 -12.46
CA SER A 191 -22.32 -22.13 -13.60
C SER A 191 -21.05 -22.89 -13.97
N GLN A 192 -19.89 -22.44 -13.49
CA GLN A 192 -18.59 -23.08 -13.69
C GLN A 192 -17.89 -23.24 -12.33
N PRO A 193 -17.11 -24.33 -12.16
CA PRO A 193 -16.25 -24.49 -10.99
C PRO A 193 -15.33 -23.28 -10.81
N VAL A 194 -15.18 -22.81 -9.57
CA VAL A 194 -14.35 -21.65 -9.25
C VAL A 194 -12.94 -22.12 -8.86
N PRO A 195 -11.88 -21.72 -9.56
CA PRO A 195 -10.51 -22.02 -9.16
C PRO A 195 -10.21 -21.42 -7.79
N ALA A 196 -9.60 -22.22 -6.92
CA ALA A 196 -9.22 -21.83 -5.57
C ALA A 196 -7.81 -22.34 -5.26
N TYR A 197 -7.14 -21.61 -4.36
CA TYR A 197 -5.76 -21.91 -3.99
C TYR A 197 -5.62 -21.87 -2.48
N ARG A 198 -4.93 -22.84 -1.89
CA ARG A 198 -4.55 -22.86 -0.48
C ARG A 198 -3.32 -21.98 -0.28
N LEU A 199 -3.38 -21.05 0.65
CA LEU A 199 -2.22 -20.27 1.08
C LEU A 199 -1.29 -21.13 1.94
N VAL A 200 -0.07 -21.41 1.45
CA VAL A 200 0.96 -22.11 2.21
C VAL A 200 1.64 -21.11 3.14
N ARG A 201 2.30 -20.09 2.57
CA ARG A 201 2.99 -19.05 3.33
C ARG A 201 3.01 -17.73 2.57
N VAL A 202 3.22 -16.65 3.32
CA VAL A 202 3.54 -15.32 2.77
C VAL A 202 5.04 -15.11 2.92
N VAL A 203 5.69 -14.59 1.88
CA VAL A 203 7.11 -14.27 1.90
C VAL A 203 7.30 -12.95 2.65
N GLU A 204 8.05 -13.02 3.76
CA GLU A 204 8.34 -11.86 4.60
C GLU A 204 9.16 -10.83 3.81
N GLY A 205 8.74 -9.56 3.84
CA GLY A 205 9.40 -8.46 3.11
C GLY A 205 9.12 -8.38 1.60
N ALA A 206 8.37 -9.31 1.00
CA ALA A 206 8.04 -9.24 -0.43
C ALA A 206 7.03 -8.12 -0.77
N GLU A 207 7.21 -7.41 -1.88
CA GLU A 207 6.26 -6.40 -2.38
C GLU A 207 5.07 -7.07 -3.09
N ALA A 208 3.87 -6.45 -3.08
CA ALA A 208 2.64 -7.01 -3.68
C ALA A 208 2.79 -7.35 -5.16
N PHE A 209 3.50 -6.49 -5.86
CA PHE A 209 4.03 -6.78 -7.18
C PHE A 209 5.54 -6.73 -7.05
N THR A 210 6.25 -7.75 -7.52
CA THR A 210 7.59 -7.43 -8.05
C THR A 210 7.35 -6.46 -9.19
N ARG A 211 7.57 -5.17 -8.94
CA ARG A 211 7.69 -4.19 -10.02
C ARG A 211 8.71 -4.82 -10.96
N ARG A 212 8.27 -5.20 -12.17
CA ARG A 212 9.16 -5.68 -13.23
C ARG A 212 9.99 -4.48 -13.68
N LEU A 213 11.00 -4.17 -12.87
CA LEU A 213 11.98 -3.10 -13.10
C LEU A 213 13.14 -3.63 -13.94
N ASP A 214 12.93 -4.74 -14.65
CA ASP A 214 13.79 -5.33 -15.67
C ASP A 214 13.52 -4.74 -17.07
N SER A 215 12.55 -3.82 -17.20
CA SER A 215 12.36 -3.07 -18.44
C SER A 215 13.66 -2.34 -18.82
N PRO A 216 14.05 -2.27 -20.10
CA PRO A 216 15.24 -1.52 -20.47
C PRO A 216 15.03 -0.02 -20.19
N ILE A 217 16.09 0.66 -19.78
CA ILE A 217 16.10 2.12 -19.76
C ILE A 217 16.07 2.61 -21.21
N VAL A 218 15.11 3.49 -21.51
CA VAL A 218 14.94 4.16 -22.80
C VAL A 218 14.59 5.62 -22.52
N GLY A 219 15.30 6.55 -23.16
CA GLY A 219 15.01 7.99 -23.07
C GLY A 219 15.29 8.63 -21.71
N ARG A 220 16.05 7.95 -20.83
CA ARG A 220 16.37 8.42 -19.46
C ARG A 220 17.84 8.42 -19.12
N GLU A 221 18.70 8.37 -20.14
CA GLU A 221 20.15 8.26 -19.97
C GLU A 221 20.71 9.49 -19.23
N ARG A 222 20.13 10.68 -19.47
CA ARG A 222 20.58 11.93 -18.83
C ARG A 222 20.23 11.96 -17.35
N GLU A 223 19.01 11.58 -17.00
CA GLU A 223 18.51 11.55 -15.62
C GLU A 223 19.26 10.49 -14.81
N LEU A 224 19.46 9.30 -15.39
CA LEU A 224 20.26 8.25 -14.78
C LEU A 224 21.72 8.69 -14.60
N GLN A 225 22.30 9.41 -15.57
CA GLN A 225 23.66 9.91 -15.42
C GLN A 225 23.80 10.92 -14.28
N ARG A 226 22.83 11.82 -14.08
CA ARG A 226 22.84 12.74 -12.93
C ARG A 226 22.76 12.01 -11.60
N LEU A 227 21.90 11.01 -11.48
CA LEU A 227 21.82 10.14 -10.30
C LEU A 227 23.18 9.48 -9.99
N ARG A 228 23.84 8.95 -11.01
CA ARG A 228 25.18 8.35 -10.88
C ARG A 228 26.24 9.38 -10.47
N ASP A 229 26.19 10.58 -11.03
CA ASP A 229 27.16 11.64 -10.74
C ASP A 229 27.07 12.07 -9.28
N ASP A 230 25.85 12.32 -8.78
CA ASP A 230 25.64 12.75 -7.40
C ASP A 230 25.92 11.64 -6.39
N PHE A 231 25.56 10.38 -6.70
CA PHE A 231 25.98 9.24 -5.88
C PHE A 231 27.50 9.13 -5.78
N ARG A 232 28.20 9.25 -6.93
CA ARG A 232 29.67 9.23 -6.95
C ARG A 232 30.26 10.38 -6.15
N ALA A 233 29.71 11.60 -6.28
CA ALA A 233 30.13 12.75 -5.50
C ALA A 233 29.96 12.50 -3.99
N ALA A 234 28.82 11.97 -3.55
CA ALA A 234 28.59 11.61 -2.15
C ALA A 234 29.68 10.67 -1.59
N VAL A 235 30.05 9.66 -2.38
CA VAL A 235 31.08 8.68 -2.00
C VAL A 235 32.49 9.29 -2.04
N SER A 236 32.88 9.95 -3.14
CA SER A 236 34.23 10.45 -3.34
C SER A 236 34.57 11.66 -2.46
N GLU A 237 33.61 12.56 -2.28
CA GLU A 237 33.76 13.76 -1.47
C GLU A 237 33.43 13.52 0.00
N ARG A 238 32.86 12.35 0.32
CA ARG A 238 32.39 11.96 1.65
C ARG A 238 31.44 13.00 2.24
N THR A 239 30.45 13.39 1.44
CA THR A 239 29.41 14.35 1.82
C THR A 239 28.05 13.70 1.76
N CYS A 240 27.09 14.27 2.49
CA CYS A 240 25.70 13.94 2.28
C CYS A 240 25.19 14.65 1.03
N GLN A 241 24.58 13.93 0.11
CA GLN A 241 23.93 14.48 -1.09
C GLN A 241 22.43 14.17 -1.03
N LEU A 242 21.60 15.20 -1.22
CA LEU A 242 20.15 15.09 -1.27
C LEU A 242 19.69 15.11 -2.73
N PHE A 243 19.27 13.97 -3.25
CA PHE A 243 18.75 13.85 -4.61
C PHE A 243 17.24 13.63 -4.58
N THR A 244 16.49 14.46 -5.30
CA THR A 244 15.02 14.34 -5.41
C THR A 244 14.58 14.04 -6.84
N LEU A 245 13.92 12.90 -7.02
CA LEU A 245 13.22 12.50 -8.24
C LEU A 245 11.74 12.88 -8.14
N LEU A 246 11.33 13.91 -8.89
CA LEU A 246 9.94 14.31 -9.04
C LEU A 246 9.33 13.73 -10.30
N GLY A 247 8.03 13.46 -10.29
CA GLY A 247 7.28 13.11 -11.49
C GLY A 247 5.95 12.45 -11.18
N SER A 248 5.07 12.34 -12.17
CA SER A 248 3.76 11.70 -12.03
C SER A 248 3.87 10.19 -11.74
N ALA A 249 2.77 9.58 -11.31
CA ALA A 249 2.70 8.12 -11.18
C ALA A 249 2.94 7.45 -12.53
N GLY A 250 3.67 6.33 -12.56
CA GLY A 250 3.95 5.58 -13.80
C GLY A 250 5.07 6.14 -14.70
N VAL A 251 5.58 7.35 -14.47
CA VAL A 251 6.59 8.00 -15.34
C VAL A 251 7.98 7.33 -15.37
N GLY A 252 8.22 6.33 -14.52
CA GLY A 252 9.47 5.57 -14.47
C GLY A 252 10.41 5.89 -13.30
N LYS A 253 9.98 6.66 -12.28
CA LYS A 253 10.79 6.98 -11.08
C LYS A 253 11.41 5.73 -10.44
N SER A 254 10.58 4.75 -10.09
CA SER A 254 11.04 3.51 -9.43
C SER A 254 12.00 2.70 -10.30
N ARG A 255 11.87 2.79 -11.64
CA ARG A 255 12.76 2.11 -12.57
C ARG A 255 14.16 2.72 -12.59
N LEU A 256 14.26 4.04 -12.58
CA LEU A 256 15.53 4.75 -12.47
C LEU A 256 16.23 4.49 -11.14
N VAL A 257 15.47 4.49 -10.05
CA VAL A 257 15.99 4.10 -8.73
C VAL A 257 16.54 2.69 -8.77
N ALA A 258 15.78 1.72 -9.27
CA ALA A 258 16.24 0.32 -9.33
C ALA A 258 17.47 0.13 -10.23
N GLU A 259 17.57 0.87 -11.34
CA GLU A 259 18.78 0.84 -12.18
C GLU A 259 20.01 1.30 -11.40
N LEU A 260 19.92 2.45 -10.73
CA LEU A 260 20.99 2.96 -9.89
C LEU A 260 21.36 1.95 -8.79
N LEU A 261 20.38 1.42 -8.07
CA LEU A 261 20.63 0.48 -6.97
C LEU A 261 21.29 -0.82 -7.44
N THR A 262 20.96 -1.28 -8.65
CA THR A 262 21.60 -2.45 -9.27
C THR A 262 23.09 -2.18 -9.53
N GLU A 263 23.43 -0.97 -9.99
CA GLU A 263 24.82 -0.56 -10.23
C GLU A 263 25.60 -0.29 -8.94
N VAL A 264 24.94 0.31 -7.94
CA VAL A 264 25.51 0.52 -6.60
C VAL A 264 25.94 -0.82 -6.02
N GLY A 265 25.13 -1.87 -6.16
CA GLY A 265 25.47 -3.22 -5.74
C GLY A 265 25.99 -3.27 -4.30
N THR A 266 27.22 -3.75 -4.10
CA THR A 266 27.86 -3.84 -2.79
C THR A 266 28.68 -2.59 -2.39
N GLN A 267 28.71 -1.54 -3.22
CA GLN A 267 29.49 -0.32 -2.95
C GLN A 267 28.92 0.49 -1.79
N ALA A 268 27.61 0.40 -1.56
CA ALA A 268 26.91 1.08 -0.48
C ALA A 268 25.86 0.16 0.15
N ARG A 269 25.55 0.40 1.43
CA ARG A 269 24.39 -0.20 2.09
C ARG A 269 23.15 0.59 1.71
N VAL A 270 22.16 -0.10 1.15
CA VAL A 270 20.88 0.48 0.76
C VAL A 270 19.88 0.34 1.90
N LEU A 271 19.24 1.45 2.27
CA LEU A 271 18.19 1.53 3.26
C LEU A 271 16.94 2.11 2.60
N ARG A 272 15.75 1.63 2.98
CA ARG A 272 14.49 2.11 2.40
C ARG A 272 13.52 2.61 3.46
N GLY A 273 12.81 3.69 3.17
CA GLY A 273 11.67 4.14 3.95
C GLY A 273 10.58 4.66 3.03
N ARG A 274 9.32 4.54 3.44
CA ARG A 274 8.16 4.96 2.65
C ARG A 274 7.23 5.84 3.48
N CYS A 275 6.82 6.97 2.92
CA CYS A 275 5.78 7.80 3.50
C CYS A 275 4.39 7.20 3.18
N LEU A 276 3.58 6.98 4.22
CA LEU A 276 2.24 6.42 4.09
C LEU A 276 1.19 7.55 4.10
N PRO A 277 0.13 7.45 3.27
CA PRO A 277 -0.92 8.47 3.22
C PRO A 277 -1.90 8.46 4.42
N TYR A 278 -1.86 7.44 5.30
CA TYR A 278 -2.76 7.30 6.45
C TYR A 278 -2.18 6.38 7.54
N GLY A 279 -2.52 6.67 8.82
CA GLY A 279 -2.17 5.87 10.01
C GLY A 279 -1.92 6.73 11.25
N GLU A 280 -2.06 6.16 12.45
CA GLU A 280 -1.59 6.81 13.69
C GLU A 280 -0.06 6.63 13.83
N GLY A 281 0.68 7.69 14.20
CA GLY A 281 2.14 7.64 14.39
C GLY A 281 2.99 7.66 13.11
N ILE A 282 2.42 8.10 11.98
CA ILE A 282 3.08 8.03 10.66
C ILE A 282 4.18 9.07 10.41
N THR A 283 4.28 10.14 11.22
CA THR A 283 5.24 11.24 11.03
C THR A 283 6.67 10.74 10.79
N TYR A 284 7.10 9.76 11.57
CA TYR A 284 8.42 9.14 11.49
C TYR A 284 8.37 7.69 10.99
N TRP A 285 7.29 7.25 10.35
CA TRP A 285 7.22 5.89 9.81
C TRP A 285 8.35 5.55 8.82
N PRO A 286 8.71 6.42 7.85
CA PRO A 286 9.84 6.13 6.95
C PRO A 286 11.16 5.98 7.73
N LEU A 287 11.30 6.73 8.83
CA LEU A 287 12.45 6.63 9.73
C LEU A 287 12.44 5.27 10.45
N VAL A 288 11.32 4.83 11.00
CA VAL A 288 11.18 3.49 11.63
C VAL A 288 11.58 2.37 10.66
N GLU A 289 11.16 2.45 9.39
CA GLU A 289 11.55 1.46 8.38
C GLU A 289 13.06 1.43 8.13
N VAL A 290 13.70 2.60 8.07
CA VAL A 290 15.16 2.72 7.94
C VAL A 290 15.88 2.20 9.18
N LEU A 291 15.38 2.51 10.38
CA LEU A 291 15.98 2.07 11.65
C LEU A 291 15.92 0.55 11.82
N LYS A 292 14.80 -0.09 11.46
CA LYS A 292 14.68 -1.56 11.45
C LYS A 292 15.74 -2.21 10.57
N GLN A 293 16.01 -1.65 9.38
CA GLN A 293 17.07 -2.14 8.49
C GLN A 293 18.48 -1.90 9.01
N LEU A 294 18.65 -0.99 9.96
CA LEU A 294 19.92 -0.70 10.63
C LEU A 294 20.10 -1.47 11.94
N ASP A 295 19.12 -2.30 12.33
CA ASP A 295 19.04 -2.97 13.64
C ASP A 295 19.14 -1.97 14.80
N ALA A 296 18.52 -0.79 14.64
CA ALA A 296 18.46 0.27 15.65
C ALA A 296 17.06 0.35 16.26
N ASP A 297 17.00 0.53 17.59
CA ASP A 297 15.74 0.72 18.30
C ASP A 297 15.17 2.12 17.99
N PRO A 298 13.92 2.24 17.51
CA PRO A 298 13.26 3.52 17.32
C PRO A 298 13.24 4.40 18.58
N ASP A 299 13.13 3.81 19.77
CA ASP A 299 13.04 4.57 21.03
C ASP A 299 14.36 5.27 21.40
N ASP A 300 15.50 4.78 20.87
CA ASP A 300 16.82 5.41 21.06
C ASP A 300 17.04 6.62 20.12
N VAL A 301 16.23 6.72 19.06
CA VAL A 301 16.44 7.70 17.98
C VAL A 301 15.31 8.71 17.92
N ILE A 302 14.06 8.28 18.11
CA ILE A 302 12.88 9.12 18.04
C ILE A 302 12.63 9.71 19.43
N GLY A 303 13.15 10.92 19.62
CA GLY A 303 13.03 11.66 20.87
C GLY A 303 11.67 12.33 21.05
N SER A 304 11.53 12.99 22.20
CA SER A 304 10.32 13.75 22.55
C SER A 304 10.21 15.06 21.77
N ALA A 305 11.34 15.57 21.28
CA ALA A 305 11.43 16.78 20.47
C ALA A 305 12.01 16.48 19.08
N PRO A 306 11.55 17.17 18.00
CA PRO A 306 12.09 16.99 16.65
C PRO A 306 13.61 17.18 16.55
N THR A 307 14.17 18.10 17.32
CA THR A 307 15.62 18.39 17.34
C THR A 307 16.44 17.25 17.93
N GLU A 308 15.89 16.52 18.91
CA GLU A 308 16.51 15.30 19.45
C GLU A 308 16.55 14.22 18.38
N THR A 309 15.41 14.00 17.71
CA THR A 309 15.30 13.02 16.62
C THR A 309 16.24 13.33 15.46
N GLN A 310 16.30 14.60 15.05
CA GLN A 310 17.22 15.08 14.01
C GLN A 310 18.69 14.77 14.36
N LEU A 311 19.11 15.11 15.58
CA LEU A 311 20.50 14.90 16.01
C LEU A 311 20.83 13.41 16.14
N ALA A 312 19.95 12.61 16.75
CA ALA A 312 20.15 11.19 16.97
C ALA A 312 20.22 10.43 15.65
N PHE A 313 19.27 10.70 14.74
CA PHE A 313 19.24 10.06 13.43
C PHE A 313 20.45 10.44 12.58
N ARG A 314 20.83 11.73 12.55
CA ARG A 314 22.01 12.18 11.82
C ARG A 314 23.27 11.46 12.31
N ARG A 315 23.52 11.43 13.62
CA ARG A 315 24.68 10.74 14.20
C ARG A 315 24.69 9.24 13.91
N LEU A 316 23.52 8.61 13.92
CA LEU A 316 23.39 7.20 13.56
C LEU A 316 23.81 6.97 12.11
N LEU A 317 23.28 7.78 11.17
CA LEU A 317 23.64 7.69 9.75
C LEU A 317 25.12 7.98 9.53
N GLU A 318 25.68 9.02 10.14
CA GLU A 318 27.11 9.36 10.05
C GLU A 318 27.99 8.18 10.52
N ARG A 319 27.65 7.56 11.66
CA ARG A 319 28.37 6.39 12.19
C ARG A 319 28.30 5.21 11.23
N LYS A 320 27.12 4.90 10.69
CA LYS A 320 26.94 3.79 9.74
C LYS A 320 27.60 4.08 8.38
N ALA A 321 27.56 5.32 7.91
CA ALA A 321 28.24 5.78 6.71
C ALA A 321 29.77 5.75 6.82
N ALA A 322 30.31 5.80 8.04
CA ALA A 322 31.74 5.61 8.29
C ALA A 322 32.19 4.15 8.09
N GLU A 323 31.30 3.17 8.32
CA GLU A 323 31.57 1.74 8.07
C GLU A 323 31.48 1.42 6.57
N GLN A 324 30.43 1.90 5.91
CA GLN A 324 30.18 1.72 4.48
C GLN A 324 29.29 2.87 3.98
N PRO A 325 29.48 3.39 2.75
CA PRO A 325 28.58 4.39 2.19
C PRO A 325 27.11 4.00 2.29
N LEU A 326 26.23 4.97 2.53
CA LEU A 326 24.79 4.74 2.66
C LEU A 326 24.03 5.32 1.47
N VAL A 327 23.08 4.55 0.96
CA VAL A 327 22.02 5.05 0.07
C VAL A 327 20.70 4.90 0.83
N VAL A 328 20.06 6.01 1.17
CA VAL A 328 18.75 6.01 1.84
C VAL A 328 17.70 6.41 0.83
N VAL A 329 16.90 5.44 0.38
CA VAL A 329 15.80 5.65 -0.56
C VAL A 329 14.54 5.95 0.23
N LEU A 330 13.93 7.08 -0.04
CA LEU A 330 12.69 7.51 0.60
C LEU A 330 11.62 7.69 -0.47
N ASP A 331 10.60 6.83 -0.42
CA ASP A 331 9.50 6.82 -1.39
C ASP A 331 8.29 7.61 -0.87
N ASP A 332 7.52 8.14 -1.82
CA ASP A 332 6.24 8.81 -1.59
C ASP A 332 6.31 10.08 -0.72
N LEU A 333 7.40 10.85 -0.82
CA LEU A 333 7.62 12.07 -0.01
C LEU A 333 6.52 13.12 -0.08
N GLN A 334 5.66 13.10 -1.10
CA GLN A 334 4.47 13.96 -1.15
C GLN A 334 3.50 13.74 0.03
N TRP A 335 3.64 12.64 0.79
CA TRP A 335 2.88 12.36 2.00
C TRP A 335 3.67 12.65 3.29
N ALA A 336 4.91 13.15 3.18
CA ALA A 336 5.73 13.42 4.33
C ALA A 336 5.22 14.64 5.10
N GLU A 337 5.15 14.52 6.43
CA GLU A 337 4.88 15.67 7.28
C GLU A 337 6.06 16.67 7.27
N PRO A 338 5.80 17.98 7.47
CA PRO A 338 6.83 19.01 7.44
C PRO A 338 8.03 18.74 8.37
N VAL A 339 7.78 18.16 9.54
CA VAL A 339 8.83 17.83 10.52
C VAL A 339 9.80 16.76 10.00
N PHE A 340 9.31 15.78 9.24
CA PHE A 340 10.17 14.78 8.61
C PHE A 340 10.99 15.38 7.47
N LEU A 341 10.38 16.26 6.67
CA LEU A 341 11.10 17.01 5.64
C LEU A 341 12.20 17.89 6.25
N ASP A 342 11.95 18.57 7.37
CA ASP A 342 12.97 19.32 8.12
C ASP A 342 14.13 18.43 8.55
N LEU A 343 13.83 17.20 8.98
CA LEU A 343 14.86 16.23 9.37
C LEU A 343 15.75 15.82 8.21
N LEU A 344 15.19 15.58 7.02
CA LEU A 344 15.99 15.24 5.84
C LEU A 344 16.91 16.38 5.42
N GLU A 345 16.40 17.61 5.43
CA GLU A 345 17.21 18.79 5.14
C GLU A 345 18.30 19.01 6.20
N HIS A 346 17.98 18.80 7.48
CA HIS A 346 18.95 18.86 8.57
C HIS A 346 20.09 17.83 8.39
N VAL A 347 19.77 16.60 8.00
CA VAL A 347 20.77 15.57 7.71
C VAL A 347 21.63 15.99 6.52
N ALA A 348 21.01 16.47 5.43
CA ALA A 348 21.74 16.92 4.25
C ALA A 348 22.70 18.08 4.57
N ASP A 349 22.26 19.09 5.29
CA ASP A 349 23.05 20.31 5.53
C ASP A 349 24.23 20.11 6.49
N LEU A 350 24.07 19.22 7.48
CA LEU A 350 25.00 19.10 8.60
C LEU A 350 25.88 17.85 8.58
N SER A 351 25.54 16.83 7.78
CA SER A 351 26.35 15.61 7.67
C SER A 351 27.56 15.81 6.76
N ARG A 352 28.63 16.36 7.35
CA ARG A 352 29.93 16.57 6.67
C ARG A 352 30.89 15.44 6.98
N GLY A 353 31.57 14.90 5.98
CA GLY A 353 32.55 13.81 6.14
C GLY A 353 31.95 12.39 6.15
N ALA A 354 30.63 12.28 5.94
CA ALA A 354 29.88 11.03 5.86
C ALA A 354 29.34 10.81 4.44
N PRO A 355 29.72 9.70 3.75
CA PRO A 355 29.23 9.40 2.40
C PRO A 355 27.78 8.88 2.45
N ILE A 356 26.82 9.80 2.39
CA ILE A 356 25.39 9.52 2.47
C ILE A 356 24.71 10.03 1.19
N PHE A 357 23.94 9.19 0.53
CA PHE A 357 23.11 9.58 -0.60
C PHE A 357 21.63 9.44 -0.21
N LEU A 358 20.96 10.55 0.05
CA LEU A 358 19.53 10.60 0.32
C LEU A 358 18.79 10.68 -1.02
N LEU A 359 18.18 9.58 -1.44
CA LEU A 359 17.43 9.49 -2.69
C LEU A 359 15.94 9.56 -2.41
N CYS A 360 15.38 10.75 -2.55
CA CYS A 360 13.98 11.06 -2.33
C CYS A 360 13.18 10.91 -3.62
N VAL A 361 12.06 10.20 -3.55
CA VAL A 361 11.14 10.00 -4.68
C VAL A 361 9.80 10.61 -4.30
N ALA A 362 9.32 11.55 -5.10
CA ALA A 362 8.07 12.25 -4.83
C ALA A 362 7.29 12.56 -6.11
N ARG A 363 6.08 13.04 -5.91
CA ARG A 363 5.29 13.70 -6.96
C ARG A 363 5.43 15.23 -6.87
N PRO A 364 5.12 16.00 -7.93
CA PRO A 364 5.26 17.45 -7.93
C PRO A 364 4.57 18.18 -6.78
N GLU A 365 3.51 17.60 -6.21
CA GLU A 365 2.75 18.09 -5.06
C GLU A 365 3.62 18.37 -3.83
N LEU A 366 4.78 17.72 -3.70
CA LEU A 366 5.77 18.05 -2.66
C LEU A 366 6.17 19.54 -2.70
N LEU A 367 6.29 20.13 -3.90
CA LEU A 367 6.69 21.52 -4.06
C LEU A 367 5.53 22.51 -3.80
N ASP A 368 4.29 22.04 -3.87
CA ASP A 368 3.12 22.87 -3.49
C ASP A 368 3.13 23.11 -1.98
N GLU A 369 3.48 22.09 -1.19
CA GLU A 369 3.60 22.19 0.26
C GLU A 369 4.94 22.81 0.70
N ARG A 370 6.03 22.49 0.00
CA ARG A 370 7.40 22.92 0.36
C ARG A 370 8.16 23.44 -0.86
N SER A 371 7.79 24.64 -1.31
CA SER A 371 8.37 25.29 -2.49
C SER A 371 9.89 25.54 -2.42
N ALA A 372 10.46 25.64 -1.21
CA ALA A 372 11.90 25.81 -0.99
C ALA A 372 12.67 24.48 -0.87
N TRP A 373 12.03 23.32 -1.11
CA TRP A 373 12.64 22.00 -0.95
C TRP A 373 13.94 21.86 -1.76
N GLY A 374 15.04 21.61 -1.04
CA GLY A 374 16.38 21.52 -1.64
C GLY A 374 16.91 22.85 -2.23
N GLY A 375 16.14 23.93 -2.20
CA GLY A 375 16.50 25.23 -2.75
C GLY A 375 17.62 25.90 -1.95
N GLY A 376 18.63 26.42 -2.65
CA GLY A 376 19.74 27.16 -2.05
C GLY A 376 20.80 26.29 -1.34
N LYS A 377 20.66 24.96 -1.38
CA LYS A 377 21.64 24.01 -0.85
C LYS A 377 22.69 23.67 -1.93
N LEU A 378 23.95 23.48 -1.53
CA LEU A 378 25.05 23.14 -2.45
C LEU A 378 25.11 21.65 -2.79
N ASN A 379 24.47 20.82 -1.96
CA ASN A 379 24.48 19.37 -1.99
C ASN A 379 23.06 18.81 -2.15
N ALA A 380 22.21 19.54 -2.88
CA ALA A 380 20.87 19.10 -3.22
C ALA A 380 20.61 19.25 -4.73
N THR A 381 20.06 18.20 -5.32
CA THR A 381 19.68 18.14 -6.73
C THR A 381 18.24 17.69 -6.82
N THR A 382 17.43 18.40 -7.60
CA THR A 382 16.05 18.01 -7.90
C THR A 382 15.89 17.88 -9.40
N ILE A 383 15.37 16.74 -9.87
CA ILE A 383 15.02 16.54 -11.28
C ILE A 383 13.53 16.20 -11.40
N LEU A 384 12.90 16.75 -12.43
CA LEU A 384 11.52 16.42 -12.81
C LEU A 384 11.54 15.46 -14.00
N LEU A 385 10.95 14.29 -13.82
CA LEU A 385 10.71 13.34 -14.90
C LEU A 385 9.43 13.71 -15.64
N GLU A 386 9.61 14.16 -16.87
CA GLU A 386 8.52 14.34 -17.83
C GLU A 386 8.11 12.99 -18.45
N PRO A 387 6.90 12.83 -18.99
CA PRO A 387 6.54 11.65 -19.79
C PRO A 387 7.58 11.33 -20.88
N LEU A 388 7.71 10.06 -21.22
CA LEU A 388 8.60 9.63 -22.31
C LEU A 388 8.13 10.24 -23.64
N ARG A 389 9.07 10.51 -24.54
CA ARG A 389 8.72 10.96 -25.90
C ARG A 389 8.14 9.80 -26.69
N GLU A 390 7.32 10.10 -27.71
CA GLU A 390 6.70 9.05 -28.55
C GLU A 390 7.73 8.05 -29.11
N ASP A 391 8.89 8.54 -29.56
CA ASP A 391 9.99 7.70 -30.05
C ASP A 391 10.53 6.76 -28.96
N ASP A 392 10.70 7.25 -27.73
CA ASP A 392 11.19 6.47 -26.59
C ASP A 392 10.13 5.44 -26.14
N VAL A 393 8.84 5.80 -26.19
CA VAL A 393 7.74 4.86 -25.90
C VAL A 393 7.70 3.75 -26.95
N ALA A 394 7.85 4.08 -28.23
CA ALA A 394 7.87 3.11 -29.33
C ALA A 394 9.03 2.11 -29.19
N GLU A 395 10.23 2.60 -28.83
CA GLU A 395 11.40 1.77 -28.56
C GLU A 395 11.21 0.91 -27.29
N LEU A 396 10.66 1.48 -26.21
CA LEU A 396 10.38 0.74 -24.98
C LEU A 396 9.41 -0.43 -25.24
N VAL A 397 8.33 -0.17 -25.98
CA VAL A 397 7.37 -1.22 -26.37
C VAL A 397 8.07 -2.30 -27.19
N GLU A 398 8.89 -1.94 -28.17
CA GLU A 398 9.62 -2.92 -29.00
C GLU A 398 10.52 -3.83 -28.15
N ARG A 399 11.25 -3.25 -27.18
CA ARG A 399 12.15 -4.03 -26.34
C ARG A 399 11.41 -4.92 -25.32
N LEU A 400 10.24 -4.50 -24.84
CA LEU A 400 9.42 -5.28 -23.91
C LEU A 400 8.66 -6.45 -24.57
N VAL A 401 8.36 -6.32 -25.85
CA VAL A 401 7.46 -7.21 -26.61
C VAL A 401 8.22 -8.32 -27.36
N ARG A 402 9.54 -8.42 -27.17
CA ARG A 402 10.42 -9.40 -27.86
C ARG A 402 9.89 -10.83 -27.83
N ASP A 403 9.19 -11.24 -26.78
CA ASP A 403 8.71 -12.62 -26.60
C ASP A 403 7.22 -12.84 -26.96
N ALA A 404 6.47 -11.78 -27.28
CA ALA A 404 5.05 -11.88 -27.64
C ALA A 404 4.57 -10.67 -28.47
N PRO A 405 4.63 -10.71 -29.82
CA PRO A 405 4.35 -9.55 -30.68
C PRO A 405 2.92 -9.00 -30.46
N LEU A 406 2.84 -7.69 -30.20
CA LEU A 406 1.59 -6.94 -30.18
C LEU A 406 1.14 -6.65 -31.61
N ASP A 407 -0.17 -6.61 -31.85
CA ASP A 407 -0.70 -6.06 -33.09
C ASP A 407 -0.47 -4.54 -33.17
N GLU A 408 -0.48 -4.02 -34.40
CA GLU A 408 -0.14 -2.62 -34.68
C GLU A 408 -1.18 -1.62 -34.11
N GLU A 409 -2.40 -2.09 -33.86
CA GLU A 409 -3.47 -1.28 -33.28
C GLU A 409 -3.30 -1.13 -31.77
N ALA A 410 -2.98 -2.21 -31.06
CA ALA A 410 -2.62 -2.21 -29.65
C ALA A 410 -1.37 -1.36 -29.41
N ARG A 411 -0.35 -1.46 -30.28
CA ARG A 411 0.86 -0.63 -30.20
C ARG A 411 0.53 0.87 -30.29
N ARG A 412 -0.26 1.28 -31.29
CA ARG A 412 -0.69 2.68 -31.43
C ARG A 412 -1.50 3.18 -30.24
N ARG A 413 -2.38 2.34 -29.69
CA ARG A 413 -3.18 2.70 -28.50
C ARG A 413 -2.32 2.89 -27.25
N ILE A 414 -1.27 2.09 -27.08
CA ILE A 414 -0.33 2.24 -25.96
C ILE A 414 0.47 3.54 -26.11
N VAL A 415 1.02 3.81 -27.31
CA VAL A 415 1.78 5.05 -27.57
C VAL A 415 0.91 6.29 -27.37
N ALA A 416 -0.36 6.26 -27.78
CA ALA A 416 -1.28 7.38 -27.62
C ALA A 416 -1.81 7.58 -26.19
N ALA A 417 -1.69 6.57 -25.31
CA ALA A 417 -2.16 6.62 -23.93
C ALA A 417 -1.04 6.90 -22.91
N ALA A 418 0.22 6.80 -23.34
CA ALA A 418 1.41 7.20 -22.60
C ALA A 418 1.62 8.71 -22.68
#